data_AF-A0A3N9N7C9-F1
#
_entry.id   AF-A0A3N9N7C9-F1
#
_cell.length_a   1.000
_cell.length_b   1.000
_cell.length_c   1.000
_cell.angle_alpha   90.00
_cell.angle_beta   90.00
_cell.angle_gamma   90.00
#
_symmetry.space_group_name_H-M   'P 1'
#
loop_
_entity.id
_entity.type
_entity.pdbx_description
1 polymer ?
#
loop_
_entity_poly.entity_id
_entity_poly.type
_entity_poly.pdbx_seq_one_letter_code
_entity_poly.pdbx_strand_id
1 'polypeptide(L)'
;MLRILTVLCCFAMAFAQHPYSDPGIGSRPGAFSARSLGLGHTHLTSQPGPAALMGNPATLAFQESTWLLSLQSDVSRVKETRSYPFYDSFDGILNYNNYAINDHLYSKLDGGVAYKVKNDKVESLVLSLASYSTYSFDYTYHEEVRNRFSSGGIQDRRLGENRIENE
;
A
#
# COMPACT_ATOMS: atom_id res chain seq x y z
N MET A 1 35.31 -7.14 -18.88
CA MET A 1 34.63 -6.94 -17.58
C MET A 1 34.26 -5.48 -17.32
N LEU A 2 35.22 -4.53 -17.39
CA LEU A 2 34.98 -3.09 -17.15
C LEU A 2 33.90 -2.47 -18.05
N ARG A 3 33.85 -2.83 -19.34
CA ARG A 3 32.88 -2.32 -20.32
C ARG A 3 31.44 -2.79 -20.09
N ILE A 4 31.25 -3.99 -19.56
CA ILE A 4 29.91 -4.54 -19.27
C ILE A 4 29.34 -3.85 -18.03
N LEU A 5 30.19 -3.62 -17.02
CA LEU A 5 29.80 -2.93 -15.79
C LEU A 5 29.39 -1.47 -16.05
N THR A 6 30.08 -0.79 -16.96
CA THR A 6 29.73 0.59 -17.37
C THR A 6 28.39 0.63 -18.09
N VAL A 7 28.14 -0.28 -19.02
CA VAL A 7 26.84 -0.36 -19.72
C VAL A 7 25.71 -0.67 -18.74
N LEU A 8 25.91 -1.60 -17.81
CA LEU A 8 24.91 -1.94 -16.79
C LEU A 8 24.60 -0.74 -15.87
N CYS A 9 25.62 0.02 -15.49
CA CYS A 9 25.48 1.21 -14.65
C CYS A 9 24.76 2.35 -15.38
N CYS A 10 25.07 2.57 -16.66
CA CYS A 10 24.35 3.52 -17.51
C CYS A 10 22.87 3.14 -17.71
N PHE A 11 22.58 1.84 -17.88
CA PHE A 11 21.22 1.36 -18.00
C PHE A 11 20.45 1.52 -16.68
N ALA A 12 21.05 1.18 -15.53
CA ALA A 12 20.44 1.38 -14.23
C ALA A 12 20.07 2.85 -13.95
N MET A 13 20.90 3.80 -14.38
CA MET A 13 20.59 5.24 -14.25
C MET A 13 19.41 5.69 -15.12
N ALA A 14 19.20 5.08 -16.28
CA ALA A 14 18.08 5.41 -17.16
C ALA A 14 16.72 4.96 -16.59
N PHE A 15 16.71 3.93 -15.74
CA PHE A 15 15.49 3.40 -15.10
C PHE A 15 15.37 3.75 -13.61
N ALA A 16 16.32 4.49 -13.05
CA ALA A 16 16.28 4.98 -11.67
C ALA A 16 15.33 6.19 -11.55
N GLN A 17 14.06 6.03 -11.91
CA GLN A 17 13.01 6.96 -11.53
C GLN A 17 12.40 6.45 -10.21
N HIS A 18 12.79 7.06 -9.09
CA HIS A 18 12.07 6.89 -7.85
C HIS A 18 10.88 7.85 -7.88
N PRO A 19 9.62 7.39 -7.84
CA PRO A 19 8.50 8.29 -7.68
C PRO A 19 8.52 8.81 -6.24
N TYR A 20 9.15 9.97 -6.03
CA TYR A 20 8.90 10.83 -4.88
C TYR A 20 7.63 11.65 -5.18
N SER A 21 6.50 10.98 -5.31
CA SER A 21 5.22 11.64 -5.11
C SER A 21 4.97 11.57 -3.61
N ASP A 22 5.26 12.65 -2.87
CA ASP A 22 4.73 12.85 -1.53
C ASP A 22 3.20 12.86 -1.68
N PRO A 23 2.49 11.77 -1.35
CA PRO A 23 1.07 11.75 -1.52
C PRO A 23 0.55 12.54 -0.31
N GLY A 24 -0.09 13.67 -0.59
CA GLY A 24 -0.42 14.71 0.39
C GLY A 24 -0.91 14.18 1.74
N ILE A 25 -0.59 14.93 2.80
CA ILE A 25 -0.93 14.72 4.22
C ILE A 25 -1.81 13.48 4.47
N GLY A 26 -1.19 12.38 4.92
CA GLY A 26 -1.88 11.18 5.40
C GLY A 26 -1.46 9.87 4.73
N SER A 27 -0.85 9.93 3.55
CA SER A 27 -0.41 8.74 2.81
C SER A 27 1.09 8.51 2.96
N ARG A 28 1.49 7.87 4.07
CA ARG A 28 2.89 7.44 4.25
C ARG A 28 3.22 6.31 3.26
N PRO A 29 4.48 6.22 2.79
CA PRO A 29 4.94 5.05 2.06
C PRO A 29 4.53 3.77 2.81
N GLY A 30 3.80 2.91 2.12
CA GLY A 30 3.30 1.67 2.68
C GLY A 30 4.47 0.82 3.20
N ALA A 31 4.22 0.02 4.23
CA ALA A 31 5.19 -0.95 4.67
C ALA A 31 5.53 -1.92 3.52
N PHE A 32 6.79 -1.93 3.07
CA PHE A 32 7.25 -2.76 1.96
C PHE A 32 7.49 -4.21 2.36
N SER A 33 7.43 -4.49 3.66
CA SER A 33 7.39 -5.83 4.19
C SER A 33 6.53 -5.97 5.43
N ALA A 34 6.07 -7.19 5.71
CA ALA A 34 5.37 -7.53 6.94
C ALA A 34 6.16 -7.13 8.21
N ARG A 35 7.50 -7.25 8.16
CA ARG A 35 8.38 -6.81 9.24
C ARG A 35 8.33 -5.29 9.43
N SER A 36 8.47 -4.53 8.34
CA SER A 36 8.39 -3.05 8.42
C SER A 36 7.02 -2.60 8.92
N LEU A 37 5.94 -3.29 8.54
CA LEU A 37 4.57 -3.01 9.00
C LEU A 37 4.46 -3.18 10.52
N GLY A 38 4.93 -4.33 11.03
CA GLY A 38 4.95 -4.61 12.47
C GLY A 38 5.84 -3.66 13.28
N LEU A 39 6.84 -3.05 12.65
CA LEU A 39 7.73 -2.05 13.25
C LEU A 39 7.28 -0.60 13.00
N GLY A 40 6.01 -0.36 12.68
CA GLY A 40 5.48 0.99 12.50
C GLY A 40 6.02 1.70 11.27
N HIS A 41 6.15 0.98 10.15
CA HIS A 41 6.67 1.48 8.86
C HIS A 41 8.16 1.85 8.88
N THR A 42 8.95 1.27 9.79
CA THR A 42 10.41 1.47 9.76
C THR A 42 11.06 0.57 8.71
N HIS A 43 11.82 1.16 7.79
CA HIS A 43 12.49 0.42 6.70
C HIS A 43 13.89 0.93 6.33
N LEU A 44 14.36 2.05 6.88
CA LEU A 44 15.64 2.66 6.49
C LEU A 44 16.87 1.80 6.86
N THR A 45 16.82 1.08 7.98
CA THR A 45 17.93 0.25 8.47
C THR A 45 17.50 -1.17 8.83
N SER A 46 16.20 -1.39 9.03
CA SER A 46 15.61 -2.63 9.54
C SER A 46 15.16 -3.59 8.43
N GLN A 47 15.22 -3.17 7.16
CA GLN A 47 14.70 -3.93 6.02
C GLN A 47 15.81 -4.69 5.29
N PRO A 48 15.93 -6.02 5.46
CA PRO A 48 16.80 -6.85 4.62
C PRO A 48 16.08 -7.30 3.34
N GLY A 49 16.88 -7.81 2.39
CA GLY A 49 16.38 -8.52 1.21
C GLY A 49 15.79 -7.61 0.13
N PRO A 50 15.10 -8.16 -0.88
CA PRO A 50 14.59 -7.42 -2.03
C PRO A 50 13.71 -6.21 -1.69
N ALA A 51 12.98 -6.25 -0.58
CA ALA A 51 12.17 -5.14 -0.07
C ALA A 51 13.00 -3.89 0.29
N ALA A 52 14.30 -4.04 0.52
CA ALA A 52 15.23 -2.92 0.71
C ALA A 52 15.23 -1.96 -0.49
N LEU A 53 14.95 -2.45 -1.71
CA LEU A 53 14.89 -1.64 -2.92
C LEU A 53 13.87 -0.49 -2.83
N MET A 54 12.81 -0.67 -2.04
CA MET A 54 11.74 0.32 -1.89
C MET A 54 12.02 1.38 -0.83
N GLY A 55 12.97 1.14 0.08
CA GLY A 55 13.23 2.00 1.23
C GLY A 55 14.65 2.51 1.27
N ASN A 56 15.62 1.61 1.45
CA ASN A 56 17.04 1.93 1.44
C ASN A 56 17.81 0.79 0.76
N PRO A 57 18.14 0.91 -0.54
CA PRO A 57 18.87 -0.13 -1.26
C PRO A 57 20.23 -0.46 -0.65
N ALA A 58 20.84 0.45 0.13
CA ALA A 58 22.12 0.19 0.79
C ALA A 58 22.05 -0.95 1.81
N THR A 59 20.86 -1.25 2.37
CA THR A 59 20.74 -2.38 3.32
C THR A 59 20.89 -3.75 2.66
N LEU A 60 20.81 -3.84 1.32
CA LEU A 60 21.11 -5.06 0.57
C LEU A 60 22.54 -5.54 0.80
N ALA A 61 23.50 -4.63 0.97
CA ALA A 61 24.90 -4.98 1.20
C ALA A 61 25.12 -5.77 2.50
N PHE A 62 24.24 -5.57 3.50
CA PHE A 62 24.28 -6.26 4.78
C PHE A 62 23.57 -7.62 4.77
N GLN A 63 23.12 -8.11 3.60
CA GLN A 63 22.55 -9.45 3.50
C GLN A 63 23.61 -10.52 3.81
N GLU A 64 23.28 -11.42 4.74
CA GLU A 64 24.13 -12.55 5.13
C GLU A 64 24.03 -13.72 4.13
N SER A 65 22.81 -13.97 3.63
CA SER A 65 22.52 -15.08 2.72
C SER A 65 23.01 -14.80 1.29
N THR A 66 23.43 -15.86 0.57
CA THR A 66 23.85 -15.72 -0.84
C THR A 66 22.68 -15.47 -1.77
N TRP A 67 21.57 -16.17 -1.52
CA TRP A 67 20.31 -15.98 -2.20
C TRP A 67 19.25 -15.64 -1.17
N LEU A 68 18.38 -14.70 -1.49
CA LEU A 68 17.22 -14.38 -0.68
C LEU A 68 16.02 -14.17 -1.60
N LEU A 69 15.00 -14.99 -1.41
CA LEU A 69 13.72 -14.88 -2.09
C LEU A 69 12.70 -14.32 -1.09
N SER A 70 11.93 -13.32 -1.51
CA SER A 70 10.84 -12.76 -0.73
C SER A 70 9.54 -12.79 -1.53
N LEU A 71 8.49 -13.32 -0.93
CA LEU A 71 7.13 -13.29 -1.46
C LEU A 71 6.21 -12.79 -0.34
N GLN A 72 5.35 -11.83 -0.66
CA GLN A 72 4.53 -11.11 0.31
C GLN A 72 3.15 -10.85 -0.28
N SER A 73 2.14 -10.92 0.58
CA SER A 73 0.77 -10.50 0.26
C SER A 73 0.35 -9.47 1.29
N ASP A 74 -0.13 -8.34 0.82
CA ASP A 74 -0.74 -7.31 1.65
C ASP A 74 -2.25 -7.31 1.39
N VAL A 75 -3.01 -7.19 2.47
CA VAL A 75 -4.47 -7.17 2.45
C VAL A 75 -4.91 -6.00 3.34
N SER A 76 -5.62 -5.05 2.76
CA SER A 76 -6.14 -3.89 3.47
C SER A 76 -7.64 -3.80 3.28
N ARG A 77 -8.36 -3.52 4.37
CA ARG A 77 -9.80 -3.25 4.34
C ARG A 77 -10.02 -1.79 4.65
N VAL A 78 -10.54 -1.04 3.70
CA VAL A 78 -10.87 0.37 3.86
C VAL A 78 -12.37 0.48 4.06
N LYS A 79 -12.76 0.92 5.26
CA LYS A 79 -14.15 1.17 5.62
C LYS A 79 -14.36 2.63 5.91
N GLU A 80 -15.18 3.29 5.10
CA GLU A 80 -15.70 4.63 5.35
C GLU A 80 -17.17 4.52 5.75
N THR A 81 -17.57 5.29 6.74
CA THR A 81 -18.97 5.34 7.18
C THR A 81 -19.34 6.80 7.37
N ARG A 82 -20.44 7.22 6.75
CA ARG A 82 -20.99 8.56 6.93
C ARG A 82 -22.26 8.47 7.76
N SER A 83 -22.32 9.32 8.77
CA SER A 83 -23.40 9.35 9.73
C SER A 83 -23.91 10.77 9.93
N TYR A 84 -25.19 10.89 10.28
CA TYR A 84 -25.80 12.17 10.67
C TYR A 84 -26.39 12.05 12.08
N PRO A 85 -26.35 13.12 12.89
CA PRO A 85 -26.97 13.14 14.21
C PRO A 85 -28.50 13.09 14.09
N PHE A 86 -29.11 12.23 14.91
CA PHE A 86 -30.54 12.10 15.08
C PHE A 86 -30.97 12.87 16.34
N TYR A 87 -31.90 13.80 16.17
CA TYR A 87 -32.35 14.70 17.23
C TYR A 87 -33.74 14.31 17.76
N ASP A 88 -33.97 14.53 19.06
CA ASP A 88 -35.32 14.51 19.65
C ASP A 88 -36.09 15.79 19.30
N SER A 89 -37.39 15.78 19.57
CA SER A 89 -38.31 16.92 19.62
C SER A 89 -37.84 18.11 20.47
N PHE A 90 -36.84 17.92 21.33
CA PHE A 90 -36.20 18.96 22.15
C PHE A 90 -34.76 19.31 21.69
N ASP A 91 -34.39 19.03 20.44
CA ASP A 91 -33.06 19.28 19.85
C ASP A 91 -31.88 18.59 20.56
N GLY A 92 -32.15 17.60 21.40
CA GLY A 92 -31.12 16.73 21.98
C GLY A 92 -30.64 15.68 20.99
N ILE A 93 -29.32 15.48 20.87
CA ILE A 93 -28.75 14.38 20.06
C ILE A 93 -29.05 13.06 20.77
N LEU A 94 -29.83 12.19 20.12
CA LEU A 94 -30.15 10.85 20.61
C LEU A 94 -29.15 9.80 20.11
N ASN A 95 -28.80 9.83 18.82
CA ASN A 95 -27.89 8.86 18.21
C ASN A 95 -27.27 9.40 16.90
N TYR A 96 -26.30 8.69 16.33
CA TYR A 96 -25.81 8.89 14.96
C TYR A 96 -26.29 7.75 14.07
N ASN A 97 -27.09 8.07 13.05
CA ASN A 97 -27.54 7.09 12.09
C ASN A 97 -26.58 7.05 10.91
N ASN A 98 -26.05 5.87 10.59
CA ASN A 98 -25.24 5.65 9.40
C ASN A 98 -26.15 5.63 8.18
N TYR A 99 -25.84 6.43 7.17
CA TYR A 99 -26.58 6.48 5.91
C TYR A 99 -25.76 6.01 4.70
N ALA A 100 -24.44 6.01 4.81
CA ALA A 100 -23.55 5.45 3.80
C ALA A 100 -22.47 4.58 4.48
N ILE A 101 -22.25 3.39 3.94
CA ILE A 101 -21.16 2.50 4.32
C ILE A 101 -20.43 2.14 3.04
N ASN A 102 -19.18 2.55 2.93
CA ASN A 102 -18.29 2.15 1.86
C ASN A 102 -17.24 1.20 2.44
N ASP A 103 -17.24 -0.07 2.03
CA ASP A 103 -16.40 -1.11 2.64
C ASP A 103 -15.78 -1.97 1.55
N HIS A 104 -14.48 -1.78 1.33
CA HIS A 104 -13.74 -2.44 0.27
C HIS A 104 -12.51 -3.15 0.82
N LEU A 105 -12.22 -4.30 0.21
CA LEU A 105 -11.02 -5.10 0.48
C LEU A 105 -10.09 -4.99 -0.71
N TYR A 106 -8.84 -4.59 -0.46
CA TYR A 106 -7.79 -4.51 -1.44
C TYR A 106 -6.70 -5.52 -1.09
N SER A 107 -6.14 -6.17 -2.11
CA SER A 107 -5.02 -7.06 -1.93
C SER A 107 -3.97 -6.84 -3.01
N LYS A 108 -2.71 -7.07 -2.64
CA LYS A 108 -1.58 -6.99 -3.55
C LYS A 108 -0.58 -8.11 -3.26
N LEU A 109 0.14 -8.50 -4.30
CA LEU A 109 1.20 -9.50 -4.26
C LEU A 109 2.51 -8.84 -4.67
N ASP A 110 3.48 -8.89 -3.77
CA ASP A 110 4.78 -8.27 -3.93
C ASP A 110 5.88 -9.29 -3.67
N GLY A 111 7.03 -9.11 -4.29
CA GLY A 111 8.13 -10.04 -4.08
C GLY A 111 9.37 -9.73 -4.91
N GLY A 112 10.41 -10.52 -4.70
CA GLY A 112 11.68 -10.32 -5.37
C GLY A 112 12.72 -11.33 -4.99
N VAL A 113 13.87 -11.21 -5.63
CA VAL A 113 15.05 -12.04 -5.41
C VAL A 113 16.29 -11.17 -5.30
N ALA A 114 17.16 -11.50 -4.35
CA ALA A 114 18.46 -10.88 -4.16
C ALA A 114 19.56 -11.94 -4.19
N TYR A 115 20.65 -11.63 -4.90
CA TYR A 115 21.82 -12.45 -5.06
C TYR A 115 23.08 -11.68 -4.63
N LYS A 116 23.78 -12.20 -3.63
CA LYS A 116 25.08 -11.69 -3.20
C LYS A 116 26.18 -12.35 -4.03
N VAL A 117 26.90 -11.53 -4.78
CA VAL A 117 28.05 -11.98 -5.57
C VAL A 117 29.19 -12.30 -4.63
N LYS A 118 29.56 -13.58 -4.52
CA LYS A 118 30.73 -14.01 -3.74
C LYS A 118 31.98 -13.91 -4.62
N ASN A 119 32.86 -12.96 -4.33
CA ASN A 119 34.15 -12.83 -4.98
C ASN A 119 35.18 -12.28 -3.99
N ASP A 120 36.40 -12.83 -3.98
CA ASP A 120 37.47 -12.49 -3.02
C ASP A 120 37.94 -11.02 -3.11
N LYS A 121 37.51 -10.28 -4.14
CA LYS A 121 37.85 -8.87 -4.37
C LYS A 121 36.70 -7.90 -4.12
N VAL A 122 35.46 -8.40 -3.98
CA VAL A 122 34.26 -7.57 -3.86
C VAL A 122 33.29 -8.23 -2.89
N GLU A 123 33.35 -7.84 -1.62
CA GLU A 123 32.57 -8.46 -0.54
C GLU A 123 31.09 -8.02 -0.50
N SER A 124 30.77 -6.87 -1.10
CA SER A 124 29.50 -6.16 -0.86
C SER A 124 28.65 -5.95 -2.11
N LEU A 125 28.93 -6.65 -3.22
CA LEU A 125 28.10 -6.54 -4.42
C LEU A 125 26.87 -7.45 -4.31
N VAL A 126 25.70 -6.83 -4.32
CA VAL A 126 24.40 -7.51 -4.32
C VAL A 126 23.60 -7.06 -5.52
N LEU A 127 23.08 -8.03 -6.26
CA LEU A 127 22.13 -7.82 -7.35
C LEU A 127 20.74 -8.16 -6.83
N SER A 128 19.76 -7.30 -7.07
CA SER A 128 18.39 -7.53 -6.62
C SER A 128 17.41 -7.14 -7.72
N LEU A 129 16.35 -7.93 -7.85
CA LEU A 129 15.23 -7.68 -8.75
C LEU A 129 13.94 -7.92 -7.97
N ALA A 130 13.01 -6.96 -8.04
CA ALA A 130 11.75 -7.08 -7.33
C ALA A 130 10.60 -6.39 -8.05
N SER A 131 9.39 -6.83 -7.73
CA SER A 131 8.11 -6.24 -8.12
C SER A 131 7.37 -5.86 -6.84
N TYR A 132 7.13 -4.56 -6.66
CA TYR A 132 6.43 -4.01 -5.51
C TYR A 132 5.38 -3.00 -5.96
N SER A 133 4.18 -3.14 -5.42
CA SER A 133 3.06 -2.25 -5.67
C SER A 133 3.17 -1.03 -4.75
N THR A 134 3.21 0.16 -5.35
CA THR A 134 3.35 1.44 -4.62
C THR A 134 2.02 1.96 -4.13
N TYR A 135 1.32 2.74 -4.95
CA TYR A 135 0.03 3.34 -4.67
C TYR A 135 -0.96 2.84 -5.72
N SER A 136 -2.08 2.30 -5.26
CA SER A 136 -3.27 2.13 -6.09
C SER A 136 -4.22 3.26 -5.72
N PHE A 137 -4.57 4.08 -6.71
CA PHE A 137 -5.64 5.07 -6.58
C PHE A 137 -6.97 4.48 -7.04
N ASP A 138 -7.13 3.16 -7.06
CA ASP A 138 -8.34 2.48 -7.56
C ASP A 138 -9.45 2.51 -6.49
N TYR A 139 -9.77 3.70 -6.00
CA TYR A 139 -10.83 3.90 -5.03
C TYR A 139 -12.19 3.82 -5.72
N THR A 140 -12.98 2.85 -5.31
CA THR A 140 -14.39 2.77 -5.69
C THR A 140 -15.26 3.33 -4.57
N TYR A 141 -15.99 4.39 -4.87
CA TYR A 141 -17.04 4.90 -3.99
C TYR A 141 -18.38 4.35 -4.44
N HIS A 142 -19.13 3.77 -3.50
CA HIS A 142 -20.52 3.44 -3.71
C HIS A 142 -21.33 3.83 -2.47
N GLU A 143 -22.25 4.76 -2.66
CA GLU A 143 -23.19 5.22 -1.64
C GLU A 143 -24.61 5.01 -2.15
N GLU A 144 -25.42 4.35 -1.33
CA GLU A 144 -26.84 4.20 -1.57
C GLU A 144 -27.63 5.05 -0.59
N VAL A 145 -28.30 6.09 -1.09
CA VAL A 145 -29.18 6.94 -0.29
C VAL A 145 -30.54 6.26 -0.22
N ARG A 146 -30.96 5.85 0.98
CA ARG A 146 -32.24 5.18 1.23
C ARG A 146 -33.19 6.09 2.02
N ASN A 147 -34.50 5.84 1.91
CA ASN A 147 -35.52 6.64 2.58
C ASN A 147 -35.54 6.36 4.09
N ARG A 148 -36.34 7.10 4.86
CA ARG A 148 -36.61 6.72 6.26
C ARG A 148 -37.37 5.40 6.31
N PHE A 149 -37.00 4.57 7.27
CA PHE A 149 -37.78 3.43 7.76
C PHE A 149 -39.26 3.82 7.90
N SER A 150 -40.07 3.41 6.93
CA SER A 150 -41.52 3.46 7.02
C SER A 150 -41.99 2.11 7.53
N SER A 151 -42.27 2.04 8.84
CA SER A 151 -43.16 1.07 9.48
C SER A 151 -43.16 -0.37 8.92
N GLY A 152 -42.26 -1.22 9.42
CA GLY A 152 -42.56 -2.66 9.55
C GLY A 152 -42.13 -3.62 8.44
N GLY A 153 -41.18 -3.29 7.56
CA GLY A 153 -40.66 -4.26 6.57
C GLY A 153 -39.26 -3.94 6.05
N ILE A 154 -38.51 -4.99 5.67
CA ILE A 154 -37.15 -4.93 5.10
C ILE A 154 -37.20 -4.50 3.62
N GLN A 155 -37.82 -3.37 3.31
CA GLN A 155 -37.76 -2.79 1.96
C GLN A 155 -37.71 -1.27 2.08
N ASP A 156 -36.53 -0.77 2.42
CA ASP A 156 -36.26 0.65 2.40
C ASP A 156 -36.08 1.13 0.96
N ARG A 157 -36.90 2.10 0.52
CA ARG A 157 -36.92 2.56 -0.86
C ARG A 157 -35.64 3.33 -1.17
N ARG A 158 -34.87 2.86 -2.16
CA ARG A 158 -33.71 3.59 -2.70
C ARG A 158 -34.15 4.96 -3.22
N LEU A 159 -33.56 6.03 -2.67
CA LEU A 159 -33.78 7.42 -3.10
C LEU A 159 -32.74 7.88 -4.11
N GLY A 160 -31.52 7.33 -4.05
CA GLY A 160 -30.44 7.69 -4.97
C GLY A 160 -29.22 6.78 -4.85
N GLU A 161 -28.32 6.91 -5.81
CA GLU A 161 -27.01 6.24 -5.85
C GLU A 161 -25.96 7.28 -6.21
N ASN A 162 -24.88 7.35 -5.41
CA ASN A 162 -23.67 8.07 -5.77
C ASN A 162 -22.57 7.03 -5.98
N ARG A 163 -21.99 7.00 -7.17
CA ARG A 163 -20.87 6.12 -7.50
C ARG A 163 -19.73 6.95 -8.05
N ILE A 164 -18.53 6.73 -7.53
CA ILE A 164 -17.29 7.29 -8.09
C ILE A 164 -16.43 6.09 -8.45
N GLU A 165 -16.19 5.92 -9.74
CA GLU A 165 -15.25 4.95 -10.29
C GLU A 165 -14.14 5.75 -10.94
N ASN A 166 -12.89 5.35 -10.70
CA ASN A 166 -11.79 5.87 -11.50
C ASN A 166 -11.78 5.11 -12.84
N GLU A 167 -11.86 5.86 -13.95
CA GLU A 167 -11.57 5.37 -15.32
C GLU A 167 -10.06 5.19 -15.54
#